data_AF-A0A3E4KYI4-F1
#
_entry.id   AF-A0A3E4KYI4-F1
#
_cell.length_a   1.000
_cell.length_b   1.000
_cell.length_c   1.000
_cell.angle_alpha   90.00
_cell.angle_beta   90.00
_cell.angle_gamma   90.00
#
_symmetry.space_group_name_H-M   'P 1'
#
loop_
_entity.id
_entity.type
_entity.pdbx_description
1 polymer ?
#
loop_
_entity_poly.entity_id
_entity_poly.type
_entity_poly.pdbx_seq_one_letter_code
_entity_poly.pdbx_strand_id
1 'polypeptide(L)'
;MKHFKESYNKIEIQSISLPQLIKLLKQQNIFAEHEFVRRISNNAKQEVQYFLNEYSIPMLNSIGKDIHADVTVDTSGEILYYRSLMAPYYFFISARNLEWHKLCLFKNKDDASLTSYLSCITSRFFRREKMKENNNSLNKNSISVQENEDVAILLEQREDIDETIDPTLLSLALKAKDRLPDERDRKVIELLIMDDTDTLDAFEELSAYIIPKKSPPIKDWDNKRKQNAVSLLKLRAKEHLRIEFQKLLKEEKI
;
A
#
# COMPACT_ATOMS: atom_id res chain seq x y z
N MET A 1 27.15 -10.06 31.44
CA MET A 1 27.73 -9.60 30.16
C MET A 1 28.64 -10.68 29.61
N LYS A 2 28.17 -11.41 28.59
CA LYS A 2 28.98 -12.31 27.76
C LYS A 2 28.70 -11.93 26.32
N HIS A 3 29.74 -11.51 25.63
CA HIS A 3 29.74 -11.18 24.21
C HIS A 3 29.48 -12.47 23.40
N PHE A 4 28.34 -12.55 22.72
CA PHE A 4 28.18 -13.45 21.59
C PHE A 4 28.78 -12.77 20.36
N LYS A 5 30.04 -13.07 20.09
CA LYS A 5 30.60 -12.98 18.74
C LYS A 5 29.98 -14.13 17.95
N GLU A 6 28.89 -13.86 17.25
CA GLU A 6 28.46 -14.74 16.17
C GLU A 6 29.44 -14.54 15.01
N SER A 7 30.32 -15.53 14.90
CA SER A 7 31.16 -15.81 13.76
C SER A 7 30.29 -15.92 12.51
N TYR A 8 30.24 -14.85 11.73
CA TYR A 8 29.86 -14.90 10.32
C TYR A 8 30.87 -15.79 9.60
N ASN A 9 30.55 -17.08 9.54
CA ASN A 9 31.20 -18.00 8.62
C ASN A 9 30.96 -17.43 7.21
N LYS A 10 32.04 -16.93 6.61
CA LYS A 10 32.21 -16.80 5.17
C LYS A 10 32.00 -18.19 4.57
N ILE A 11 30.74 -18.53 4.30
CA ILE A 11 30.43 -19.55 3.32
C ILE A 11 30.82 -18.90 2.00
N GLU A 12 31.86 -19.44 1.37
CA GLU A 12 32.13 -19.20 -0.04
C GLU A 12 30.84 -19.44 -0.80
N ILE A 13 30.18 -18.35 -1.23
CA ILE A 13 29.00 -18.42 -2.08
C ILE A 13 29.50 -18.99 -3.42
N GLN A 14 29.48 -20.31 -3.54
CA GLN A 14 29.54 -20.97 -4.84
C GLN A 14 28.48 -20.28 -5.70
N SER A 15 28.89 -19.72 -6.82
CA SER A 15 28.01 -18.93 -7.69
C SER A 15 26.91 -19.83 -8.25
N ILE A 16 25.76 -19.87 -7.58
CA ILE A 16 24.60 -20.62 -8.05
C ILE A 16 24.22 -20.11 -9.45
N SER A 17 24.07 -21.01 -10.41
CA SER A 17 23.67 -20.63 -11.77
C SER A 17 22.22 -20.12 -11.78
N LEU A 18 21.86 -19.29 -12.77
CA LEU A 18 20.48 -18.81 -12.91
C LEU A 18 19.43 -19.95 -12.98
N PRO A 19 19.63 -21.05 -13.73
CA PRO A 19 18.66 -22.15 -13.75
C PRO A 19 18.45 -22.81 -12.38
N GLN A 20 19.52 -22.96 -11.60
CA GLN A 20 19.44 -23.48 -10.23
C GLN A 20 18.73 -22.48 -9.31
N LEU A 21 19.02 -21.19 -9.45
CA LEU A 21 18.37 -20.12 -8.70
C LEU A 21 16.86 -20.11 -8.98
N ILE A 22 16.44 -20.18 -10.26
CA ILE A 22 15.03 -20.26 -10.67
C ILE A 22 14.34 -21.49 -10.07
N LYS A 23 15.00 -22.65 -10.08
CA LYS A 23 14.44 -23.87 -9.48
C LYS A 23 14.16 -23.68 -7.99
N LEU A 24 15.09 -23.06 -7.26
CA LEU A 24 14.93 -22.78 -5.83
C LEU A 24 13.90 -21.68 -5.54
N LEU A 25 13.79 -20.66 -6.40
CA LEU A 25 12.75 -19.62 -6.30
C LEU A 25 11.34 -20.22 -6.40
N LYS A 26 11.13 -21.18 -7.32
CA LYS A 26 9.85 -21.91 -7.43
C LYS A 26 9.51 -22.73 -6.18
N GLN A 27 10.51 -23.05 -5.36
CA GLN A 27 10.35 -23.74 -4.07
C GLN A 27 10.24 -22.78 -2.89
N GLN A 28 10.13 -21.47 -3.14
CA GLN A 28 10.08 -20.42 -2.13
C GLN A 28 11.27 -20.48 -1.15
N ASN A 29 12.45 -20.83 -1.68
CA ASN A 29 13.65 -20.93 -0.89
C ASN A 29 14.17 -19.53 -0.51
N ILE A 30 14.21 -19.24 0.79
CA ILE A 30 14.61 -17.93 1.35
C ILE A 30 15.99 -17.48 0.84
N PHE A 31 16.97 -18.38 0.80
CA PHE A 31 18.32 -18.05 0.29
C PHE A 31 18.27 -17.64 -1.19
N ALA A 32 17.52 -18.38 -2.01
CA ALA A 32 17.36 -18.05 -3.42
C ALA A 32 16.65 -16.71 -3.64
N GLU A 33 15.64 -16.38 -2.83
CA GLU A 33 14.97 -15.08 -2.90
C GLU A 33 15.92 -13.92 -2.60
N HIS A 34 16.69 -14.03 -1.51
CA HIS A 34 17.68 -13.01 -1.16
C HIS A 34 18.80 -12.88 -2.20
N GLU A 35 19.31 -14.01 -2.71
CA GLU A 35 20.34 -14.01 -3.75
C GLU A 35 19.80 -13.42 -5.07
N PHE A 36 18.55 -13.72 -5.43
CA PHE A 36 17.89 -13.15 -6.60
C PHE A 36 17.71 -11.64 -6.48
N VAL A 37 17.20 -11.16 -5.35
CA VAL A 37 17.10 -9.71 -5.05
C VAL A 37 18.47 -9.05 -5.12
N ARG A 38 19.50 -9.66 -4.52
CA ARG A 38 20.87 -9.15 -4.54
C ARG A 38 21.40 -9.01 -5.97
N ARG A 39 21.16 -9.99 -6.85
CA ARG A 39 21.63 -9.96 -8.24
C ARG A 39 20.89 -8.92 -9.08
N ILE A 40 19.57 -8.81 -8.93
CA ILE A 40 18.77 -7.76 -9.57
C ILE A 40 19.27 -6.38 -9.12
N SER A 41 19.47 -6.19 -7.81
CA SER A 41 19.95 -4.93 -7.23
C SER A 41 21.33 -4.52 -7.75
N ASN A 42 22.15 -5.49 -8.15
CA ASN A 42 23.45 -5.27 -8.80
C ASN A 42 23.38 -5.23 -10.34
N ASN A 43 22.17 -5.14 -10.91
CA ASN A 43 21.92 -5.08 -12.35
C ASN A 43 22.50 -6.27 -13.14
N ALA A 44 22.48 -7.47 -12.57
CA ALA A 44 22.85 -8.68 -13.29
C ALA A 44 21.87 -8.93 -14.44
N LYS A 45 22.37 -8.84 -15.68
CA LYS A 45 21.54 -8.75 -16.90
C LYS A 45 20.52 -9.88 -17.05
N GLN A 46 20.93 -11.12 -16.78
CA GLN A 46 20.06 -12.29 -16.97
C GLN A 46 18.96 -12.35 -15.90
N GLU A 47 19.30 -12.06 -14.65
CA GLU A 47 18.36 -12.00 -13.53
C GLU A 47 17.36 -10.86 -13.68
N VAL A 48 17.82 -9.68 -14.11
CA VAL A 48 16.93 -8.55 -14.44
C VAL A 48 15.99 -8.95 -15.58
N GLN A 49 16.50 -9.56 -16.65
CA GLN A 49 15.66 -9.98 -17.77
C GLN A 49 14.64 -11.03 -17.35
N TYR A 50 15.01 -11.99 -16.49
CA TYR A 50 14.08 -12.97 -15.93
C TYR A 50 13.03 -12.29 -15.03
N PHE A 51 13.45 -11.34 -14.19
CA PHE A 51 12.58 -10.56 -13.31
C PHE A 51 11.51 -9.78 -14.09
N LEU A 52 11.93 -9.08 -15.15
CA LEU A 52 11.07 -8.25 -16.01
C LEU A 52 10.13 -9.07 -16.91
N ASN A 53 10.30 -10.39 -16.99
CA ASN A 53 9.51 -11.24 -17.85
C ASN A 53 8.87 -12.37 -17.01
N GLU A 54 9.44 -13.56 -17.10
CA GLU A 54 8.89 -14.81 -16.56
C GLU A 54 8.51 -14.72 -15.07
N TYR A 55 9.22 -13.94 -14.27
CA TYR A 55 8.93 -13.79 -12.85
C TYR A 55 7.73 -12.85 -12.59
N SER A 56 7.73 -11.64 -13.18
CA SER A 56 6.71 -10.62 -12.88
C SER A 56 5.41 -10.79 -13.67
N ILE A 57 5.45 -11.34 -14.89
CA ILE A 57 4.27 -11.44 -15.77
C ILE A 57 3.10 -12.18 -15.11
N PRO A 58 3.27 -13.37 -14.50
CA PRO A 58 2.14 -14.08 -13.88
C PRO A 58 1.47 -13.26 -12.77
N MET A 59 2.26 -12.61 -11.93
CA MET A 59 1.77 -11.73 -10.87
C MET A 59 0.99 -10.55 -11.45
N LEU A 60 1.55 -9.85 -12.43
CA LEU A 60 0.90 -8.69 -13.06
C LEU A 60 -0.37 -9.08 -13.80
N ASN A 61 -0.41 -10.27 -14.40
CA ASN A 61 -1.61 -10.75 -15.09
C ASN A 61 -2.73 -11.05 -14.10
N SER A 62 -2.40 -11.64 -12.94
CA SER A 62 -3.35 -11.83 -11.84
C SER A 62 -3.87 -10.49 -11.32
N ILE A 63 -2.98 -9.56 -10.98
CA ILE A 63 -3.35 -8.23 -10.47
C ILE A 63 -4.20 -7.47 -11.50
N GLY A 64 -3.81 -7.50 -12.77
CA GLY A 64 -4.52 -6.82 -13.84
C GLY A 64 -5.93 -7.36 -14.07
N LYS A 65 -6.11 -8.68 -13.90
CA LYS A 65 -7.45 -9.28 -13.90
C LYS A 65 -8.28 -8.77 -12.73
N ASP A 66 -7.71 -8.74 -11.53
CA ASP A 66 -8.42 -8.34 -10.30
C ASP A 66 -8.82 -6.86 -10.32
N ILE A 67 -8.00 -5.98 -10.92
CA ILE A 67 -8.30 -4.55 -11.02
C ILE A 67 -8.98 -4.18 -12.34
N HIS A 68 -9.41 -5.14 -13.16
CA HIS A 68 -10.01 -4.88 -14.47
C HIS A 68 -9.18 -3.93 -15.36
N ALA A 69 -7.88 -4.17 -15.46
CA ALA A 69 -6.98 -3.38 -16.31
C ALA A 69 -7.32 -3.55 -17.81
N ASP A 70 -6.91 -2.57 -18.62
CA ASP A 70 -7.07 -2.63 -20.08
C ASP A 70 -6.51 -3.94 -20.65
N VAL A 71 -7.38 -4.62 -21.40
CA VAL A 71 -7.08 -5.91 -22.00
C VAL A 71 -6.33 -5.72 -23.31
N THR A 72 -5.29 -6.51 -23.49
CA THR A 72 -4.67 -6.71 -24.80
C THR A 72 -4.79 -8.18 -25.20
N VAL A 73 -4.97 -8.45 -26.49
CA VAL A 73 -5.03 -9.81 -27.02
C VAL A 73 -3.73 -10.09 -27.75
N ASP A 74 -3.11 -11.23 -27.49
CA ASP A 74 -1.90 -11.64 -28.21
C ASP A 74 -2.21 -12.27 -29.58
N THR A 75 -1.17 -12.66 -30.31
CA THR A 75 -1.33 -13.29 -31.64
C THR A 75 -2.00 -14.66 -31.60
N SER A 76 -2.09 -15.29 -30.42
CA SER A 76 -2.72 -16.58 -30.19
C SER A 76 -4.18 -16.45 -29.73
N GLY A 77 -4.65 -15.22 -29.48
CA GLY A 77 -5.99 -14.94 -28.97
C GLY A 77 -6.09 -14.91 -27.44
N GLU A 78 -4.97 -14.99 -26.73
CA GLU A 78 -4.96 -14.98 -25.26
C GLU A 78 -5.12 -13.57 -24.70
N ILE A 79 -5.92 -13.45 -23.64
CA ILE A 79 -6.21 -12.20 -22.94
C ILE A 79 -5.05 -11.89 -21.97
N LEU A 80 -4.37 -10.78 -22.21
CA LEU A 80 -3.26 -10.30 -21.41
C LEU A 80 -3.66 -9.02 -20.67
N TYR A 81 -3.73 -9.12 -19.35
CA TYR A 81 -4.01 -7.99 -18.44
C TYR A 81 -2.73 -7.26 -17.99
N TYR A 82 -1.57 -7.87 -18.15
CA TYR A 82 -0.31 -7.31 -17.63
C TYR A 82 0.29 -6.20 -18.50
N ARG A 83 -0.04 -6.12 -19.79
CA ARG A 83 0.65 -5.23 -20.75
C ARG A 83 0.53 -3.75 -20.40
N SER A 84 -0.68 -3.30 -20.06
CA SER A 84 -0.95 -1.93 -19.62
C SER A 84 -0.25 -1.60 -18.30
N LEU A 85 0.04 -2.62 -17.48
CA LEU A 85 0.63 -2.47 -16.15
C LEU A 85 2.17 -2.50 -16.14
N MET A 86 2.83 -3.06 -17.15
CA MET A 86 4.29 -3.29 -17.11
C MET A 86 5.09 -2.01 -16.86
N ALA A 87 4.86 -0.97 -17.67
CA ALA A 87 5.64 0.26 -17.55
C ALA A 87 5.41 0.95 -16.19
N PRO A 88 4.16 1.20 -15.74
CA PRO A 88 3.91 1.75 -14.41
C PRO A 88 4.49 0.90 -13.28
N TYR A 89 4.40 -0.43 -13.38
CA TYR A 89 4.96 -1.35 -12.40
C TYR A 89 6.48 -1.20 -12.28
N TYR A 90 7.20 -1.13 -13.41
CA TYR A 90 8.65 -0.97 -13.37
C TYR A 90 9.08 0.40 -12.85
N PHE A 91 8.33 1.46 -13.16
CA PHE A 91 8.52 2.78 -12.53
C PHE A 91 8.20 2.79 -11.03
N PHE A 92 7.35 1.89 -10.56
CA PHE A 92 7.02 1.77 -9.15
C PHE A 92 8.09 0.97 -8.37
N ILE A 93 8.54 -0.15 -8.94
CA ILE A 93 9.51 -1.05 -8.31
C ILE A 93 10.94 -0.49 -8.34
N SER A 94 11.31 0.18 -9.44
CA SER A 94 12.57 0.90 -9.58
C SER A 94 12.35 2.40 -9.38
N ALA A 95 13.29 3.13 -8.79
CA ALA A 95 13.27 4.59 -8.93
C ALA A 95 13.90 5.02 -10.25
N ARG A 96 13.95 6.34 -10.45
CA ARG A 96 14.76 6.97 -11.50
C ARG A 96 16.18 6.38 -11.46
N ASN A 97 16.67 5.91 -12.61
CA ASN A 97 17.99 5.26 -12.81
C ASN A 97 18.13 3.79 -12.39
N LEU A 98 17.05 2.99 -12.37
CA LEU A 98 17.10 1.54 -12.09
C LEU A 98 17.65 1.19 -10.70
N GLU A 99 17.49 2.10 -9.74
CA GLU A 99 17.69 1.78 -8.34
C GLU A 99 16.47 0.98 -7.86
N TRP A 100 16.63 -0.34 -7.69
CA TRP A 100 15.56 -1.29 -7.35
C TRP A 100 15.04 -1.15 -5.91
N HIS A 101 14.68 0.07 -5.48
CA HIS A 101 14.43 0.38 -4.07
C HIS A 101 13.35 -0.51 -3.44
N LYS A 102 12.26 -0.81 -4.16
CA LYS A 102 11.18 -1.63 -3.58
C LYS A 102 11.64 -3.08 -3.36
N LEU A 103 12.47 -3.62 -4.24
CA LEU A 103 13.09 -4.93 -4.08
C LEU A 103 14.07 -4.94 -2.89
N CYS A 104 14.89 -3.89 -2.73
CA CYS A 104 15.85 -3.76 -1.63
C CYS A 104 15.18 -3.68 -0.23
N LEU A 105 13.88 -3.36 -0.16
CA LEU A 105 13.11 -3.34 1.08
C LEU A 105 12.61 -4.73 1.50
N PHE A 106 12.74 -5.74 0.65
CA PHE A 106 12.37 -7.11 0.99
C PHE A 106 13.25 -7.65 2.13
N LYS A 107 12.61 -8.09 3.20
CA LYS A 107 13.27 -8.59 4.43
C LYS A 107 12.75 -9.94 4.90
N ASN A 108 11.90 -10.62 4.11
CA ASN A 108 11.20 -11.85 4.51
C ASN A 108 10.61 -11.73 5.93
N LYS A 109 9.84 -10.66 6.18
CA LYS A 109 9.13 -10.49 7.46
C LYS A 109 7.91 -11.38 7.45
N ASP A 110 7.59 -11.96 8.61
CA ASP A 110 6.40 -12.80 8.81
C ASP A 110 6.33 -13.98 7.81
N ASP A 111 7.49 -14.54 7.47
CA ASP A 111 7.67 -15.63 6.49
C ASP A 111 7.12 -15.32 5.09
N ALA A 112 6.94 -14.04 4.75
CA ALA A 112 6.44 -13.63 3.45
C ALA A 112 7.48 -13.87 2.34
N SER A 113 7.08 -14.64 1.33
CA SER A 113 7.86 -14.84 0.10
C SER A 113 8.06 -13.52 -0.67
N LEU A 114 9.08 -13.47 -1.52
CA LEU A 114 9.33 -12.32 -2.40
C LEU A 114 8.13 -12.06 -3.30
N THR A 115 7.51 -13.11 -3.83
CA THR A 115 6.31 -13.02 -4.67
C THR A 115 5.16 -12.37 -3.90
N SER A 116 4.86 -12.87 -2.69
CA SER A 116 3.77 -12.33 -1.86
C SER A 116 4.00 -10.87 -1.50
N TYR A 117 5.24 -10.50 -1.15
CA TYR A 117 5.62 -9.13 -0.88
C TYR A 117 5.38 -8.22 -2.09
N LEU A 118 5.89 -8.60 -3.26
CA LEU A 118 5.74 -7.83 -4.50
C LEU A 118 4.28 -7.73 -4.94
N SER A 119 3.52 -8.82 -4.87
CA SER A 119 2.09 -8.83 -5.18
C SER A 119 1.33 -7.83 -4.31
N CYS A 120 1.60 -7.83 -3.00
CA CYS A 120 0.92 -6.96 -2.05
C CYS A 120 1.18 -5.48 -2.36
N ILE A 121 2.45 -5.09 -2.50
CA ILE A 121 2.78 -3.67 -2.74
C ILE A 121 2.33 -3.19 -4.11
N THR A 122 2.33 -4.09 -5.12
CA THR A 122 1.95 -3.78 -6.50
C THR A 122 0.44 -3.65 -6.64
N SER A 123 -0.33 -4.56 -6.03
CA SER A 123 -1.79 -4.49 -6.00
C SER A 123 -2.25 -3.19 -5.32
N ARG A 124 -1.65 -2.84 -4.18
CA ARG A 124 -1.94 -1.57 -3.48
C ARG A 124 -1.57 -0.33 -4.29
N PHE A 125 -0.55 -0.42 -5.14
CA PHE A 125 -0.16 0.68 -6.02
C PHE A 125 -1.22 0.88 -7.11
N PHE A 126 -1.55 -0.18 -7.84
CA PHE A 126 -2.49 -0.08 -8.96
C PHE A 126 -3.94 0.21 -8.55
N ARG A 127 -4.40 -0.34 -7.42
CA ARG A 127 -5.71 0.04 -6.87
C ARG A 127 -5.79 1.53 -6.59
N ARG A 128 -4.72 2.13 -6.05
CA ARG A 128 -4.66 3.58 -5.82
C ARG A 128 -4.66 4.39 -7.12
N GLU A 129 -3.95 3.94 -8.15
CA GLU A 129 -3.95 4.62 -9.45
C GLU A 129 -5.33 4.53 -10.12
N LYS A 130 -5.97 3.35 -10.11
CA LYS A 130 -7.33 3.16 -10.65
C LYS A 130 -8.37 4.02 -9.90
N MET A 131 -8.26 4.15 -8.57
CA MET A 131 -9.12 5.06 -7.81
C MET A 131 -8.94 6.52 -8.24
N LYS A 132 -7.72 6.98 -8.52
CA LYS A 132 -7.48 8.33 -9.04
C LYS A 132 -8.05 8.51 -10.46
N GLU A 133 -7.93 7.52 -11.33
CA GLU A 133 -8.50 7.56 -12.68
C GLU A 133 -10.03 7.59 -12.66
N ASN A 134 -10.63 6.78 -11.78
CA ASN A 134 -12.07 6.79 -11.54
C ASN A 134 -12.52 8.14 -10.96
N ASN A 135 -11.81 8.70 -9.98
CA ASN A 135 -12.13 10.02 -9.43
C ASN A 135 -11.96 11.15 -10.47
N ASN A 136 -10.97 11.06 -11.36
CA ASN A 136 -10.76 12.02 -12.44
C ASN A 136 -11.80 11.90 -13.57
N SER A 137 -12.34 10.70 -13.81
CA SER A 137 -13.42 10.47 -14.77
C SER A 137 -14.80 10.83 -14.20
N LEU A 138 -15.01 10.58 -12.90
CA LEU A 138 -16.20 11.00 -12.13
C LEU A 138 -16.25 12.51 -11.89
N ASN A 139 -15.11 13.21 -11.79
CA ASN A 139 -15.05 14.67 -11.72
C ASN A 139 -15.55 15.38 -13.01
N LYS A 140 -15.87 14.65 -14.08
CA LYS A 140 -16.61 15.20 -15.24
C LYS A 140 -18.13 15.16 -15.06
N ASN A 141 -18.66 14.35 -14.15
CA ASN A 141 -20.08 14.23 -13.86
C ASN A 141 -20.32 14.23 -12.34
N SER A 142 -20.41 15.44 -11.79
CA SER A 142 -21.14 15.87 -10.58
C SER A 142 -21.56 14.83 -9.52
N ILE A 143 -21.13 15.10 -8.27
CA ILE A 143 -21.76 14.74 -6.99
C ILE A 143 -21.71 13.23 -6.63
N SER A 144 -20.63 12.82 -5.93
CA SER A 144 -20.63 11.81 -4.82
C SER A 144 -19.21 11.33 -4.41
N VAL A 145 -18.13 12.04 -4.76
CA VAL A 145 -16.73 11.61 -4.48
C VAL A 145 -16.42 11.51 -2.97
N GLN A 146 -17.21 12.20 -2.16
CA GLN A 146 -17.00 12.39 -0.73
C GLN A 146 -17.30 11.14 0.13
N GLU A 147 -18.18 10.24 -0.35
CA GLU A 147 -18.65 9.09 0.44
C GLU A 147 -17.82 7.80 0.20
N ASN A 148 -17.00 7.76 -0.86
CA ASN A 148 -16.27 6.56 -1.27
C ASN A 148 -14.86 6.43 -0.66
N GLU A 149 -14.21 7.55 -0.35
CA GLU A 149 -12.85 7.55 0.22
C GLU A 149 -12.87 7.22 1.73
N ASP A 150 -13.96 7.59 2.42
CA ASP A 150 -14.26 7.28 3.81
C ASP A 150 -14.31 5.78 4.10
N VAL A 151 -14.89 5.01 3.19
CA VAL A 151 -15.07 3.55 3.33
C VAL A 151 -13.80 2.80 2.92
N ALA A 152 -13.12 3.23 1.86
CA ALA A 152 -11.87 2.61 1.41
C ALA A 152 -10.77 2.67 2.48
N ILE A 153 -10.72 3.75 3.26
CA ILE A 153 -9.81 3.91 4.40
C ILE A 153 -10.11 2.91 5.53
N LEU A 154 -11.36 2.47 5.69
CA LEU A 154 -11.78 1.51 6.73
C LEU A 154 -11.69 0.05 6.27
N LEU A 155 -11.74 -0.20 4.96
CA LEU A 155 -11.71 -1.53 4.35
C LEU A 155 -10.30 -2.05 4.03
N GLU A 156 -9.22 -1.33 4.38
CA GLU A 156 -7.81 -1.69 4.10
C GLU A 156 -7.33 -3.08 4.61
N GLN A 157 -8.20 -3.91 5.23
CA GLN A 157 -7.86 -5.27 5.69
C GLN A 157 -8.85 -6.40 5.36
N ARG A 158 -9.92 -6.20 4.56
CA ARG A 158 -10.70 -7.35 4.05
C ARG A 158 -10.21 -7.71 2.65
N GLU A 159 -9.65 -8.91 2.49
CA GLU A 159 -9.17 -9.45 1.20
C GLU A 159 -10.32 -9.84 0.24
N ASP A 160 -11.57 -9.89 0.72
CA ASP A 160 -12.69 -10.54 0.02
C ASP A 160 -13.90 -9.64 -0.31
N ILE A 161 -13.74 -8.32 -0.51
CA ILE A 161 -14.88 -7.46 -0.86
C ILE A 161 -14.82 -7.06 -2.34
N ASP A 162 -15.80 -7.56 -3.10
CA ASP A 162 -16.14 -7.20 -4.48
C ASP A 162 -16.38 -5.67 -4.60
N GLU A 163 -16.00 -5.06 -5.73
CA GLU A 163 -15.83 -3.60 -5.94
C GLU A 163 -17.14 -2.76 -5.91
N THR A 164 -18.23 -3.29 -5.35
CA THR A 164 -19.39 -2.47 -4.96
C THR A 164 -19.27 -2.13 -3.48
N ILE A 165 -19.11 -0.83 -3.15
CA ILE A 165 -19.23 -0.37 -1.77
C ILE A 165 -20.63 -0.74 -1.32
N ASP A 166 -20.73 -1.81 -0.54
CA ASP A 166 -21.98 -2.23 0.08
C ASP A 166 -22.53 -1.02 0.86
N PRO A 167 -23.71 -0.49 0.51
CA PRO A 167 -24.32 0.64 1.22
C PRO A 167 -24.43 0.39 2.73
N THR A 168 -24.46 -0.89 3.13
CA THR A 168 -24.43 -1.34 4.52
C THR A 168 -23.10 -0.99 5.20
N LEU A 169 -21.96 -1.13 4.52
CA LEU A 169 -20.64 -0.80 5.05
C LEU A 169 -20.43 0.71 5.18
N LEU A 170 -20.94 1.50 4.24
CA LEU A 170 -20.94 2.96 4.34
C LEU A 170 -21.78 3.44 5.53
N SER A 171 -22.99 2.89 5.69
CA SER A 171 -23.85 3.16 6.84
C SER A 171 -23.18 2.79 8.17
N LEU A 172 -22.48 1.65 8.22
CA LEU A 172 -21.70 1.22 9.39
C LEU A 172 -20.53 2.16 9.68
N ALA A 173 -19.84 2.68 8.67
CA ALA A 173 -18.74 3.62 8.82
C ALA A 173 -19.20 4.96 9.43
N LEU A 174 -20.34 5.48 8.96
CA LEU A 174 -20.96 6.68 9.51
C LEU A 174 -21.41 6.46 10.97
N LYS A 175 -22.06 5.31 11.26
CA LYS A 175 -22.39 4.93 12.65
C LYS A 175 -21.14 4.80 13.52
N ALA A 176 -20.05 4.25 13.00
CA ALA A 176 -18.79 4.11 13.72
C ALA A 176 -18.21 5.48 14.09
N LYS A 177 -18.26 6.45 13.16
CA LYS A 177 -17.85 7.83 13.40
C LYS A 177 -18.67 8.44 14.54
N ASP A 178 -19.99 8.31 14.48
CA ASP A 178 -20.88 8.90 15.49
C ASP A 178 -20.71 8.28 16.88
N ARG A 179 -20.31 7.00 16.94
CA ARG A 179 -19.99 6.29 18.19
C ARG A 179 -18.59 6.54 18.75
N LEU A 180 -17.70 7.22 18.01
CA LEU A 180 -16.38 7.54 18.53
C LEU A 180 -16.52 8.36 19.81
N PRO A 181 -15.85 7.98 20.93
CA PRO A 181 -16.01 8.68 22.20
C PRO A 181 -15.30 10.04 22.22
N ASP A 182 -14.28 10.22 21.39
CA ASP A 182 -13.44 11.41 21.35
C ASP A 182 -13.93 12.37 20.25
N GLU A 183 -14.45 13.53 20.67
CA GLU A 183 -14.95 14.57 19.77
C GLU A 183 -13.87 15.06 18.80
N ARG A 184 -12.62 15.12 19.25
CA ARG A 184 -11.50 15.47 18.38
C ARG A 184 -11.40 14.49 17.23
N ASP A 185 -11.50 13.20 17.51
CA ASP A 185 -11.32 12.19 16.49
C ASP A 185 -12.48 12.23 15.50
N ARG A 186 -13.73 12.47 15.95
CA ARG A 186 -14.88 12.73 15.05
C ARG A 186 -14.63 13.90 14.11
N LYS A 187 -14.19 15.03 14.67
CA LYS A 187 -13.90 16.26 13.91
C LYS A 187 -12.75 16.07 12.91
N VAL A 188 -11.75 15.26 13.26
CA VAL A 188 -10.64 14.90 12.35
C VAL A 188 -11.14 14.04 11.18
N ILE A 189 -12.01 13.06 11.43
CA ILE A 189 -12.63 12.26 10.36
C ILE A 189 -13.47 13.16 9.44
N GLU A 190 -14.31 14.01 10.04
CA GLU A 190 -15.14 14.96 9.29
C GLU A 190 -14.29 15.87 8.39
N LEU A 191 -13.33 16.61 8.95
CA LEU A 191 -12.57 17.59 8.17
C LEU A 191 -11.62 16.96 7.14
N LEU A 192 -10.91 15.89 7.48
CA LEU A 192 -9.78 15.38 6.67
C LEU A 192 -10.09 14.14 5.84
N ILE A 193 -11.25 13.53 6.04
CA ILE A 193 -11.63 12.29 5.36
C ILE A 193 -12.94 12.54 4.62
N MET A 194 -13.95 13.08 5.31
CA MET A 194 -15.21 13.45 4.66
C MET A 194 -15.04 14.74 3.84
N ASP A 195 -14.60 15.85 4.44
CA ASP A 195 -14.57 17.15 3.77
C ASP A 195 -13.35 17.39 2.89
N ASP A 196 -12.39 16.46 2.88
CA ASP A 196 -11.08 16.55 2.20
C ASP A 196 -10.43 17.94 2.34
N THR A 197 -10.56 18.54 3.53
CA THR A 197 -10.04 19.88 3.81
C THR A 197 -8.51 19.85 3.74
N ASP A 198 -7.90 20.88 3.13
CA ASP A 198 -6.44 20.99 3.09
C ASP A 198 -5.86 20.91 4.50
N THR A 199 -4.71 20.25 4.61
CA THR A 199 -4.12 19.94 5.92
C THR A 199 -3.79 21.21 6.73
N LEU A 200 -3.47 22.32 6.06
CA LEU A 200 -3.20 23.60 6.73
C LEU A 200 -4.49 24.30 7.16
N ASP A 201 -5.57 24.20 6.40
CA ASP A 201 -6.87 24.76 6.76
C ASP A 201 -7.50 23.97 7.91
N ALA A 202 -7.45 22.63 7.83
CA ALA A 202 -7.88 21.75 8.92
C ALA A 202 -7.04 21.94 10.18
N PHE A 203 -5.76 22.33 10.06
CA PHE A 203 -4.94 22.65 11.22
C PHE A 203 -5.51 23.81 12.03
N GLU A 204 -6.04 24.85 11.37
CA GLU A 204 -6.58 26.02 12.09
C GLU A 204 -7.76 25.62 12.99
N GLU A 205 -8.63 24.73 12.51
CA GLU A 205 -9.73 24.15 13.30
C GLU A 205 -9.29 23.13 14.36
N LEU A 206 -8.26 22.34 14.06
CA LEU A 206 -7.81 21.25 14.94
C LEU A 206 -6.74 21.69 15.96
N SER A 207 -6.20 22.90 15.81
CA SER A 207 -5.11 23.44 16.62
C SER A 207 -5.40 23.41 18.13
N ALA A 208 -6.66 23.64 18.51
CA ALA A 208 -7.12 23.60 19.91
C ALA A 208 -6.94 22.23 20.56
N TYR A 209 -6.89 21.15 19.78
CA TYR A 209 -6.73 19.79 20.27
C TYR A 209 -5.27 19.30 20.26
N ILE A 210 -4.34 20.13 19.81
CA ILE A 210 -2.91 19.82 19.75
C ILE A 210 -2.24 20.39 20.99
N ILE A 211 -1.66 19.51 21.81
CA ILE A 211 -0.89 19.93 22.99
C ILE A 211 0.60 19.84 22.66
N PRO A 212 1.28 20.98 22.44
CA PRO A 212 2.71 20.99 22.12
C PRO A 212 3.52 20.55 23.33
N LYS A 213 4.23 19.42 23.24
CA LYS A 213 5.09 18.90 24.32
C LYS A 213 6.41 19.68 24.50
N LYS A 214 6.80 20.49 23.50
CA LYS A 214 8.07 21.24 23.47
C LYS A 214 7.87 22.60 22.79
N SER A 215 8.74 23.56 23.11
CA SER A 215 8.92 24.81 22.38
C SER A 215 9.23 24.55 20.89
N PRO A 216 8.78 25.39 19.94
CA PRO A 216 8.05 26.65 20.12
C PRO A 216 6.52 26.46 20.25
N PRO A 217 5.79 27.47 20.76
CA PRO A 217 4.33 27.42 20.84
C PRO A 217 3.71 27.32 19.45
N ILE A 218 2.48 26.80 19.37
CA ILE A 218 1.78 26.50 18.10
C ILE A 218 1.77 27.67 17.10
N LYS A 219 1.60 28.90 17.60
CA LYS A 219 1.61 30.12 16.79
C LYS A 219 2.89 30.33 15.96
N ASP A 220 4.00 29.75 16.39
CA ASP A 220 5.32 29.89 15.77
C ASP A 220 5.71 28.62 14.98
N TRP A 221 4.76 27.72 14.70
CA TRP A 221 5.01 26.50 13.93
C TRP A 221 5.08 26.78 12.43
N ASP A 222 6.04 26.13 11.78
CA ASP A 222 6.12 26.09 10.32
C ASP A 222 5.06 25.14 9.73
N ASN A 223 4.76 25.31 8.44
CA ASN A 223 3.77 24.49 7.73
C ASN A 223 4.07 22.99 7.85
N LYS A 224 5.35 22.61 7.89
CA LYS A 224 5.77 21.22 8.05
C LYS A 224 5.36 20.65 9.42
N ARG A 225 5.54 21.39 10.51
CA ARG A 225 5.09 20.97 11.85
C ARG A 225 3.57 20.92 11.95
N LYS A 226 2.87 21.90 11.36
CA LYS A 226 1.40 21.89 11.27
C LYS A 226 0.91 20.62 10.57
N GLN A 227 1.42 20.34 9.37
CA GLN A 227 1.08 19.14 8.59
C GLN A 227 1.39 17.83 9.33
N ASN A 228 2.55 17.74 9.98
CA ASN A 228 2.91 16.56 10.77
C ASN A 228 1.95 16.35 11.95
N ALA A 229 1.54 17.42 12.63
CA ALA A 229 0.62 17.32 13.76
C ALA A 229 -0.77 16.87 13.32
N VAL A 230 -1.29 17.42 12.22
CA VAL A 230 -2.56 16.98 11.63
C VAL A 230 -2.48 15.53 11.15
N SER A 231 -1.35 15.13 10.55
CA SER A 231 -1.13 13.74 10.13
C SER A 231 -1.19 12.75 11.30
N LEU A 232 -0.67 13.13 12.47
CA LEU A 232 -0.74 12.30 13.68
C LEU A 232 -2.17 12.22 14.23
N LEU A 233 -2.93 13.32 14.18
CA LEU A 233 -4.36 13.31 14.53
C LEU A 233 -5.15 12.40 13.59
N LYS A 234 -4.93 12.52 12.27
CA LYS A 234 -5.56 11.67 11.25
C LYS A 234 -5.26 10.19 11.48
N LEU A 235 -4.01 9.84 11.78
CA LEU A 235 -3.63 8.45 12.06
C LEU A 235 -4.35 7.89 13.28
N ARG A 236 -4.42 8.65 14.38
CA ARG A 236 -5.13 8.24 15.59
C ARG A 236 -6.63 8.08 15.35
N ALA A 237 -7.25 9.06 14.69
CA ALA A 237 -8.68 9.05 14.41
C ALA A 237 -9.06 7.84 13.53
N LYS A 238 -8.24 7.52 12.51
CA LYS A 238 -8.42 6.32 11.68
C LYS A 238 -8.37 5.03 12.49
N GLU A 239 -7.41 4.88 13.41
CA GLU A 239 -7.33 3.67 14.23
C GLU A 239 -8.54 3.53 15.16
N HIS A 240 -9.00 4.63 15.76
CA HIS A 240 -10.20 4.60 16.60
C HIS A 240 -11.46 4.29 15.79
N LEU A 241 -11.62 4.88 14.61
CA LEU A 241 -12.75 4.62 13.72
C LEU A 241 -12.77 3.14 13.30
N ARG A 242 -11.60 2.57 13.02
CA ARG A 242 -11.43 1.15 12.69
C ARG A 242 -11.87 0.24 13.83
N ILE A 243 -11.44 0.52 15.06
CA ILE A 243 -11.82 -0.27 16.25
C ILE A 243 -13.33 -0.26 16.42
N GLU A 244 -13.97 0.91 16.30
CA GLU A 244 -15.42 1.04 16.49
C GLU A 244 -16.20 0.37 15.35
N PHE A 245 -15.74 0.53 14.11
CA PHE A 245 -16.30 -0.15 12.94
C PHE A 245 -16.26 -1.69 13.08
N GLN A 246 -15.15 -2.25 13.58
CA GLN A 246 -15.04 -3.69 13.83
C GLN A 246 -15.97 -4.20 14.93
N LYS A 247 -16.28 -3.38 15.94
CA LYS A 247 -17.30 -3.75 16.95
C LYS A 247 -18.68 -3.80 16.32
N LEU A 248 -19.03 -2.77 15.55
CA LEU A 248 -20.31 -2.68 14.86
C LEU A 248 -20.53 -3.85 13.89
N LEU A 249 -19.51 -4.26 13.13
CA LEU A 249 -19.57 -5.46 12.28
C LEU A 249 -19.94 -6.72 13.08
N LYS A 250 -19.36 -6.91 14.27
CA LYS A 250 -19.67 -8.04 15.15
C LYS A 250 -21.08 -7.95 15.75
N GLU A 251 -21.51 -6.74 16.12
CA GLU A 251 -22.85 -6.48 16.68
C GLU A 251 -23.96 -6.73 15.65
N GLU A 252 -23.76 -6.26 14.42
CA GLU A 252 -24.72 -6.37 13.31
C GLU A 252 -24.62 -7.72 12.55
N LYS A 253 -23.64 -8.58 12.91
CA LYS A 253 -23.37 -9.91 12.33
C LYS A 253 -23.01 -9.87 10.83
N ILE A 254 -22.14 -8.93 10.43
CA ILE A 254 -21.68 -8.66 9.05
C ILE A 254 -20.17 -8.91 8.91
#